data_AF-A0AAN3ILL9-F1
#
_entry.id   AF-A0AAN3ILL9-F1
#
_cell.length_a   1.000
_cell.length_b   1.000
_cell.length_c   1.000
_cell.angle_alpha   90.00
_cell.angle_beta   90.00
_cell.angle_gamma   90.00
#
_symmetry.space_group_name_H-M   'P 1'
#
loop_
_entity.id
_entity.type
_entity.pdbx_description
1 polymer ?
#
loop_
_entity_poly.entity_id
_entity_poly.type
_entity_poly.pdbx_seq_one_letter_code
_entity_poly.pdbx_strand_id
1 'polypeptide(L)'
;MESLLDSMTITLSRPFIIKGESCDTITIREPKLRDRIMFSNDKSGLEERTATMLARLANLEREDLYALPACDYDQMEAAFNELVKPPKDRHQI
;
A
#
# COMPACT_ATOMS: atom_id res chain seq x y z
N MET A 1 -7.17 -3.40 25.36
CA MET A 1 -7.85 -3.62 24.08
C MET A 1 -7.80 -2.30 23.35
N GLU A 2 -7.11 -2.23 22.22
CA GLU A 2 -7.36 -1.29 21.12
C GLU A 2 -6.35 -1.71 20.05
N SER A 3 -6.83 -2.52 19.11
CA SER A 3 -6.04 -3.07 18.03
C SER A 3 -5.64 -1.94 17.09
N LEU A 4 -4.51 -1.29 17.41
CA LEU A 4 -3.82 -0.38 16.51
C LEU A 4 -3.38 -1.24 15.30
N LEU A 5 -4.14 -1.20 14.21
CA LEU A 5 -3.74 -1.79 12.95
C LEU A 5 -2.46 -1.08 12.47
N ASP A 6 -1.28 -1.57 12.86
CA ASP A 6 0.05 -1.16 12.35
C ASP A 6 0.23 -1.57 10.88
N SER A 7 -0.59 -2.51 10.42
CA SER A 7 -0.64 -2.98 9.05
C SER A 7 -2.05 -3.44 8.68
N MET A 8 -2.39 -3.29 7.40
CA MET A 8 -3.62 -3.74 6.79
C MET A 8 -3.31 -4.80 5.74
N THR A 9 -3.93 -5.97 5.83
CA THR A 9 -3.80 -7.02 4.82
C THR A 9 -4.99 -6.91 3.87
N ILE A 10 -4.71 -6.63 2.61
CA ILE A 10 -5.69 -6.69 1.52
C ILE A 10 -5.55 -8.04 0.81
N THR A 11 -6.67 -8.63 0.43
CA THR A 11 -6.68 -9.82 -0.44
C THR A 11 -6.78 -9.34 -1.89
N LEU A 12 -5.83 -9.76 -2.70
CA LEU A 12 -5.82 -9.47 -4.13
C LEU A 12 -6.97 -10.22 -4.79
N SER A 13 -7.53 -9.63 -5.86
CA SER A 13 -8.57 -10.29 -6.64
C SER A 13 -8.04 -11.53 -7.39
N ARG A 14 -6.71 -11.62 -7.59
CA ARG A 14 -6.05 -12.73 -8.26
C ARG A 14 -4.68 -12.99 -7.61
N PRO A 15 -4.22 -14.26 -7.55
CA PRO A 15 -2.87 -14.57 -7.12
C PRO A 15 -1.89 -13.91 -8.09
N PHE A 16 -1.12 -12.96 -7.59
CA PHE A 16 -0.12 -12.23 -8.37
C PHE A 16 1.27 -12.69 -7.96
N ILE A 17 2.17 -12.81 -8.94
CA ILE A 17 3.56 -13.16 -8.64
C ILE A 17 4.26 -11.87 -8.25
N ILE A 18 4.58 -11.75 -6.97
CA ILE A 18 5.32 -10.62 -6.40
C ILE A 18 6.68 -11.16 -5.98
N LYS A 19 7.77 -10.60 -6.49
CA LYS A 19 9.14 -11.08 -6.18
C LYS A 19 9.36 -12.58 -6.43
N GLY A 20 8.64 -13.15 -7.41
CA GLY A 20 8.73 -14.57 -7.74
C GLY A 20 7.92 -15.51 -6.83
N GLU A 21 7.20 -14.98 -5.84
CA GLU A 21 6.27 -15.75 -5.00
C GLU A 21 4.82 -15.41 -5.37
N SER A 22 3.97 -16.43 -5.47
CA SER A 22 2.54 -16.23 -5.67
C SER A 22 1.90 -15.70 -4.40
N CYS A 23 1.69 -14.39 -4.35
CA CYS A 23 1.02 -13.70 -3.27
C CYS A 23 -0.44 -13.45 -3.66
N ASP A 24 -1.37 -13.96 -2.85
CA ASP A 24 -2.79 -13.64 -2.95
C ASP A 24 -3.19 -12.52 -1.97
N THR A 25 -2.32 -12.21 -1.01
CA THR A 25 -2.57 -11.16 -0.02
C THR A 25 -1.39 -10.19 0.03
N ILE A 26 -1.68 -8.89 0.01
CA ILE A 26 -0.69 -7.84 0.20
C ILE A 26 -0.89 -7.21 1.57
N THR A 27 0.19 -7.05 2.33
CA THR A 27 0.13 -6.36 3.62
C THR A 27 0.72 -4.97 3.48
N ILE A 28 -0.13 -3.95 3.58
CA ILE A 28 0.23 -2.53 3.57
C ILE A 28 0.51 -2.09 5.00
N ARG A 29 1.72 -1.60 5.26
CA ARG A 29 2.09 -1.04 6.57
C ARG A 29 1.60 0.40 6.73
N GLU A 30 1.42 0.82 7.99
CA GLU A 30 1.05 2.20 8.31
C GLU A 30 2.08 3.19 7.73
N PRO A 31 1.66 4.21 6.95
CA PRO A 31 2.56 5.22 6.45
C PRO A 31 3.09 6.08 7.59
N LYS A 32 4.40 5.99 7.83
CA LYS A 32 5.05 6.79 8.88
C LYS A 32 5.43 8.16 8.34
N LEU A 33 5.68 9.10 9.26
CA LEU A 33 6.14 10.45 8.89
C LEU A 33 7.39 10.40 7.99
N ARG A 34 8.28 9.40 8.17
CA ARG A 34 9.44 9.15 7.32
C ARG A 34 9.06 8.95 5.84
N ASP A 35 7.98 8.20 5.60
CA ASP A 35 7.51 7.87 4.25
C ASP A 35 6.88 9.08 3.61
N ARG A 36 6.15 9.90 4.38
CA ARG A 36 5.66 11.21 3.92
C ARG A 36 6.78 12.19 3.58
N ILE A 37 7.87 12.21 4.35
CA ILE A 37 9.02 13.08 4.06
C ILE A 37 9.77 12.60 2.82
N MET A 38 9.93 11.28 2.63
CA MET A 38 10.51 10.73 1.42
C MET A 38 9.63 10.96 0.19
N PHE A 39 8.32 10.77 0.33
CA PHE A 39 7.31 11.13 -0.65
C PHE A 39 7.54 12.60 -1.03
N SER A 40 7.50 13.54 -0.07
CA SER A 40 7.73 14.98 -0.31
C SER A 40 9.05 15.35 -0.98
N ASN A 41 10.10 14.57 -0.78
CA ASN A 41 11.40 14.78 -1.44
C ASN A 41 11.47 14.21 -2.86
N ASP A 42 10.58 13.29 -3.21
CA ASP A 42 10.57 12.68 -4.54
C ASP A 42 9.97 13.67 -5.55
N LYS A 43 10.74 13.95 -6.61
CA LYS A 43 10.40 14.91 -7.69
C LYS A 43 9.60 14.26 -8.83
N SER A 44 9.24 12.99 -8.71
CA SER A 44 8.44 12.28 -9.70
C SER A 44 6.97 12.75 -9.67
N GLY A 45 6.21 12.45 -10.73
CA GLY A 45 4.80 12.84 -10.84
C GLY A 45 3.96 12.30 -9.67
N LEU A 46 2.83 12.95 -9.36
CA LEU A 46 1.98 12.61 -8.21
C LEU A 46 1.59 11.11 -8.20
N GLU A 47 1.26 10.58 -9.37
CA GLU A 47 0.90 9.17 -9.57
C GLU A 47 2.08 8.22 -9.31
N GLU A 48 3.25 8.50 -9.89
CA GLU A 48 4.47 7.70 -9.66
C GLU A 48 4.91 7.73 -8.19
N ARG A 49 4.69 8.86 -7.52
CA ARG A 49 4.98 9.02 -6.11
C ARG A 49 4.07 8.15 -5.26
N THR A 50 2.76 8.16 -5.56
CA THR A 50 1.76 7.37 -4.83
C THR A 50 2.03 5.88 -5.06
N ALA A 51 2.29 5.50 -6.31
CA ALA A 51 2.72 4.16 -6.68
C ALA A 51 3.97 3.71 -5.91
N THR A 52 5.02 4.54 -5.88
CA THR A 52 6.27 4.23 -5.16
C THR A 52 6.06 4.11 -3.65
N MET A 53 5.19 4.95 -3.08
CA MET A 53 4.82 4.89 -1.67
C MET A 53 4.06 3.60 -1.36
N LEU A 54 3.01 3.28 -2.12
CA LEU A 54 2.23 2.06 -1.97
C LEU A 54 3.11 0.82 -2.11
N ALA A 55 3.97 0.76 -3.13
CA ALA A 55 4.94 -0.32 -3.30
C ALA A 55 5.80 -0.51 -2.05
N ARG A 56 6.35 0.57 -1.48
CA ARG A 56 7.14 0.50 -0.24
C ARG A 56 6.35 0.02 0.96
N LEU A 57 5.13 0.53 1.15
CA LEU A 57 4.28 0.15 2.27
C LEU A 57 3.87 -1.33 2.20
N ALA A 58 3.64 -1.80 0.98
CA ALA A 58 3.33 -3.19 0.64
C ALA A 58 4.55 -4.10 0.48
N ASN A 59 5.76 -3.56 0.65
CA ASN A 59 7.04 -4.27 0.47
C ASN A 59 7.27 -4.86 -0.95
N LEU A 60 6.63 -4.24 -1.95
CA LEU A 60 6.71 -4.55 -3.38
C LEU A 60 7.83 -3.75 -4.05
N GLU A 61 8.31 -4.27 -5.19
CA GLU A 61 9.16 -3.49 -6.08
C GLU A 61 8.30 -2.63 -7.02
N ARG A 62 8.89 -1.56 -7.56
CA ARG A 62 8.19 -0.72 -8.54
C ARG A 62 7.69 -1.54 -9.73
N GLU A 63 8.51 -2.49 -10.20
CA GLU A 63 8.22 -3.35 -11.35
C GLU A 63 7.00 -4.25 -11.10
N ASP A 64 6.90 -4.88 -9.92
CA ASP A 64 5.72 -5.68 -9.54
C ASP A 64 4.46 -4.81 -9.46
N LEU A 65 4.59 -3.58 -8.96
CA LEU A 65 3.47 -2.65 -8.85
C LEU A 65 2.98 -2.17 -10.23
N TYR A 66 3.89 -1.92 -11.19
CA TYR A 66 3.49 -1.59 -12.57
C TYR A 66 2.85 -2.78 -13.29
N ALA A 67 3.19 -4.01 -12.90
CA ALA A 67 2.59 -5.21 -13.44
C ALA A 67 1.27 -5.58 -12.75
N LEU A 68 0.94 -4.93 -11.63
CA LEU A 68 -0.27 -5.18 -10.85
C LEU A 68 -1.53 -4.72 -11.62
N PRO A 69 -2.67 -5.42 -11.50
CA PRO A 69 -3.92 -4.97 -12.10
C PRO A 69 -4.37 -3.64 -11.48
N ALA A 70 -4.93 -2.75 -12.30
CA ALA A 70 -5.48 -1.48 -11.83
C ALA A 70 -6.55 -1.64 -10.72
N CYS A 71 -7.28 -2.76 -10.72
CA CYS A 71 -8.25 -3.09 -9.67
C CYS A 71 -7.59 -3.33 -8.31
N ASP A 72 -6.43 -3.99 -8.28
CA ASP A 72 -5.69 -4.24 -7.05
C ASP A 72 -4.94 -2.99 -6.59
N TYR A 73 -4.48 -2.16 -7.52
CA TYR A 73 -3.94 -0.83 -7.23
C TYR A 73 -4.98 0.07 -6.52
N ASP A 74 -6.23 0.08 -7.01
CA ASP A 74 -7.33 0.85 -6.39
C ASP A 74 -7.62 0.37 -4.95
N GLN A 75 -7.62 -0.96 -4.71
CA GLN A 75 -7.74 -1.52 -3.36
C GLN A 75 -6.58 -1.09 -2.44
N MET A 76 -5.36 -1.06 -2.96
CA MET A 76 -4.20 -0.58 -2.21
C MET A 76 -4.31 0.90 -1.84
N GLU A 77 -4.78 1.73 -2.78
CA GLU A 77 -4.99 3.15 -2.57
C GLU A 77 -6.12 3.40 -1.54
N ALA A 78 -7.22 2.65 -1.63
CA ALA A 78 -8.31 2.69 -0.67
C ALA A 78 -7.85 2.31 0.74
N ALA A 79 -7.10 1.20 0.87
CA ALA A 79 -6.50 0.77 2.13
C ALA A 79 -5.53 1.80 2.71
N PHE A 80 -4.72 2.44 1.86
CA PHE A 80 -3.84 3.52 2.28
C PHE A 80 -4.63 4.74 2.79
N ASN A 81 -5.70 5.13 2.10
CA ASN A 81 -6.55 6.24 2.52
C ASN A 81 -7.20 5.96 3.89
N GLU A 82 -7.62 4.71 4.14
CA GLU A 82 -8.09 4.26 5.45
C GLU A 82 -6.98 4.30 6.52
N LEU A 83 -5.77 3.83 6.22
CA LEU A 83 -4.65 3.85 7.17
C LEU A 83 -4.19 5.28 7.54
N VAL A 84 -4.34 6.23 6.62
CA VAL A 84 -4.07 7.66 6.85
C VAL A 84 -5.11 8.29 7.78
N LYS A 85 -6.31 7.72 7.90
CA LYS A 85 -7.32 8.21 8.85
C LYS A 85 -6.87 7.98 10.30
N PRO A 86 -7.34 8.83 11.24
CA PRO A 86 -7.05 8.66 12.66
C PRO A 86 -7.49 7.27 13.13
N PRO A 87 -6.73 6.63 14.04
CA PRO A 87 -6.93 5.24 14.45
C PRO A 87 -8.33 4.91 15.01
N LYS A 88 -9.09 5.94 15.44
CA LYS A 88 -10.50 5.80 15.88
C LYS A 88 -11.49 5.52 14.75
N ASP A 89 -11.13 5.81 13.49
CA ASP A 89 -12.01 5.72 12.32
C ASP A 89 -11.56 4.64 11.32
N ARG A 90 -10.47 3.93 11.62
CA ARG A 90 -9.93 2.88 10.74
C ARG A 90 -10.88 1.68 10.72
N HIS A 91 -11.47 1.39 9.56
CA HIS A 91 -12.20 0.16 9.35
C HIS A 91 -11.36 -0.79 8.50
N GLN A 92 -11.37 -2.07 8.87
CA GLN A 92 -10.75 -3.09 8.04
C GLN A 92 -11.65 -3.32 6.82
N ILE A 93 -11.18 -2.95 5.63
CA ILE A 93 -11.82 -3.22 4.34
C ILE A 93 -11.58 -4.67 3.91
#